data_AF-A0A7S4A3C9-F1
#
_entry.id   AF-A0A7S4A3C9-F1
#
_cell.length_a   1.000
_cell.length_b   1.000
_cell.length_c   1.000
_cell.angle_alpha   90.00
_cell.angle_beta   90.00
_cell.angle_gamma   90.00
#
_symmetry.space_group_name_H-M   'P 1'
#
loop_
_entity.id
_entity.type
_entity.pdbx_description
1 polymer ?
#
loop_
_entity_poly.entity_id
_entity_poly.type
_entity_poly.pdbx_seq_one_letter_code
_entity_poly.pdbx_strand_id
1 'polypeptide(L)'
;MATDGYVSHQQQKWETYLAEHQIEKIFRDMTSDIITKQPQDSIQHMIEWLHKFREAKTKPKKSDKKGKKGRGRQRVVESSDSDSDDSSEDDRPFVAVKQSKTRRGTIAAPRLSLTKNWTPPSVPKEAHEESFLGRQLMTIFFMKSCTRKELHVLVGAMSTETYEDGATIIKQGERGDAFYVVEDGEVVCMKDEETVLTIPCPSTEDPSVERRYFGELALLYDAPRAASVKAVGRVKLWALDRTTFKSILQQSDDIKMMLYSKFVQSIHLFRDLKLSQVNALCASLQAQDFDDGDTIFKQGDDGDAFYIVESGEAACLKDGVVVSIVHEGDYFGELALVRREPRAATVRAKGKLSVLKIGARAFKRLIGVLEFDKVY
;
A
#
# COMPACT_ATOMS: atom_id res chain seq x y z
N MET A 1 50.06 32.96 3.86
CA MET A 1 50.46 31.75 3.11
C MET A 1 50.30 30.49 3.97
N ALA A 2 49.13 30.24 4.58
CA ALA A 2 48.90 29.05 5.42
C ALA A 2 47.54 28.37 5.17
N THR A 3 46.83 28.74 4.10
CA THR A 3 45.53 28.17 3.73
C THR A 3 45.62 27.26 2.49
N ASP A 4 46.69 27.38 1.69
CA ASP A 4 46.86 26.63 0.42
C ASP A 4 47.32 25.18 0.63
N GLY A 5 48.11 24.91 1.67
CA GLY A 5 48.67 23.56 1.93
C GLY A 5 47.65 22.55 2.47
N TYR A 6 46.60 23.01 3.16
CA TYR A 6 45.61 22.12 3.78
C TYR A 6 44.56 21.62 2.79
N VAL A 7 44.20 22.45 1.80
CA VAL A 7 43.27 22.09 0.72
C VAL A 7 43.93 21.09 -0.23
N SER A 8 45.20 21.29 -0.58
CA SER A 8 45.97 20.39 -1.46
C SER A 8 46.09 18.96 -0.90
N HIS A 9 46.32 18.82 0.41
CA HIS A 9 46.47 17.50 1.04
C HIS A 9 45.15 16.72 1.21
N GLN A 10 44.01 17.41 1.35
CA GLN A 10 42.70 16.75 1.37
C GLN A 10 42.26 16.31 -0.03
N GLN A 11 42.54 17.14 -1.05
CA GLN A 11 42.20 16.83 -2.43
C GLN A 11 42.96 15.61 -2.95
N GLN A 12 44.25 15.50 -2.62
CA GLN A 12 45.07 14.36 -2.98
C GLN A 12 44.64 13.04 -2.29
N LYS A 13 44.07 13.13 -1.07
CA LYS A 13 43.50 11.98 -0.36
C LYS A 13 42.22 11.45 -1.02
N TRP A 14 41.34 12.33 -1.49
CA TRP A 14 40.11 11.92 -2.18
C TRP A 14 40.38 11.31 -3.56
N GLU A 15 41.32 11.88 -4.31
CA GLU A 15 41.73 11.33 -5.60
C GLU A 15 42.32 9.92 -5.45
N THR A 16 43.13 9.71 -4.40
CA THR A 16 43.68 8.37 -4.09
C THR A 16 42.57 7.37 -3.75
N TYR A 17 41.61 7.77 -2.89
CA TYR A 17 40.48 6.91 -2.52
C TYR A 17 39.58 6.56 -3.71
N LEU A 18 39.26 7.54 -4.57
CA LEU A 18 38.45 7.32 -5.77
C LEU A 18 39.14 6.35 -6.75
N ALA A 19 40.45 6.46 -6.91
CA ALA A 19 41.25 5.58 -7.75
C ALA A 19 41.36 4.15 -7.18
N GLU A 20 41.65 4.02 -5.88
CA GLU A 20 41.77 2.72 -5.19
C GLU A 20 40.46 1.91 -5.26
N HIS A 21 39.33 2.58 -5.06
CA HIS A 21 38.02 1.93 -5.09
C HIS A 21 37.39 1.87 -6.50
N GLN A 22 38.08 2.37 -7.53
CA GLN A 22 37.64 2.44 -8.93
C GLN A 22 36.24 3.08 -9.10
N ILE A 23 35.90 4.04 -8.23
CA ILE A 23 34.54 4.58 -8.11
C ILE A 23 34.11 5.26 -9.41
N GLU A 24 35.00 6.05 -10.03
CA GLU A 24 34.73 6.74 -11.29
C GLU A 24 34.42 5.76 -12.43
N LYS A 25 35.12 4.62 -12.48
CA LYS A 25 34.88 3.59 -13.48
C LYS A 25 33.49 2.98 -13.33
N ILE A 26 33.07 2.71 -12.09
CA ILE A 26 31.75 2.13 -11.79
C ILE A 26 30.65 3.09 -12.26
N PHE A 27 30.75 4.37 -11.92
CA PHE A 27 29.77 5.38 -12.33
C PHE A 27 29.75 5.58 -13.85
N ARG A 28 30.92 5.59 -14.50
CA ARG A 28 31.00 5.72 -15.96
C ARG A 28 30.34 4.52 -16.67
N ASP A 29 30.65 3.30 -16.24
CA ASP A 29 30.13 2.08 -16.85
C ASP A 29 28.59 1.96 -16.63
N MET A 30 28.10 2.36 -15.45
CA MET A 30 26.67 2.44 -15.16
C MET A 30 25.96 3.50 -16.02
N THR A 31 26.55 4.69 -16.14
CA THR A 31 26.00 5.79 -16.95
C THR A 31 25.94 5.40 -18.42
N SER A 32 26.98 4.73 -18.93
CA SER A 32 26.99 4.18 -20.29
C SER A 32 25.86 3.19 -20.52
N ASP A 33 25.52 2.33 -19.55
CA ASP A 33 24.43 1.35 -19.67
C ASP A 33 23.05 2.03 -19.73
N ILE A 34 22.85 3.08 -18.93
CA ILE A 34 21.60 3.88 -18.92
C ILE A 34 21.41 4.60 -20.24
N ILE A 35 22.45 5.29 -20.74
CA ILE A 35 22.39 6.02 -22.02
C ILE A 35 22.08 5.06 -23.18
N THR A 36 22.66 3.85 -23.15
CA THR A 36 22.48 2.86 -24.21
C THR A 36 21.08 2.23 -24.19
N LYS A 37 20.56 1.90 -23.01
CA LYS A 37 19.31 1.14 -22.88
C LYS A 37 18.07 2.00 -22.74
N GLN A 38 18.24 3.29 -22.42
CA GLN A 38 17.17 4.28 -22.20
C GLN A 38 15.96 3.70 -21.42
N PRO A 39 16.17 3.19 -20.20
CA PRO A 39 15.09 2.63 -19.40
C PRO A 39 14.06 3.72 -19.04
N GLN A 40 12.78 3.33 -18.93
CA GLN A 40 11.69 4.23 -18.50
C GLN A 40 11.87 4.74 -17.06
N ASP A 41 12.50 3.93 -16.19
CA ASP A 41 12.89 4.32 -14.84
C ASP A 41 14.40 4.15 -14.65
N SER A 42 15.13 5.26 -14.79
CA SER A 42 16.59 5.29 -14.67
C SER A 42 17.09 4.97 -13.27
N ILE A 43 16.32 5.27 -12.21
CA ILE A 43 16.75 5.06 -10.81
C ILE A 43 16.65 3.58 -10.46
N GLN A 44 15.53 2.94 -10.80
CA GLN A 44 15.36 1.51 -10.58
C GLN A 44 16.41 0.70 -11.39
N HIS A 45 16.71 1.12 -12.61
CA HIS A 45 17.75 0.49 -13.43
C HIS A 45 19.15 0.63 -12.82
N MET A 46 19.49 1.79 -12.22
CA MET A 46 20.75 1.98 -11.49
C MET A 46 20.89 1.03 -10.30
N ILE A 47 19.81 0.87 -9.52
CA ILE A 47 19.79 -0.03 -8.35
C ILE A 47 20.04 -1.47 -8.80
N GLU A 48 19.32 -1.95 -9.82
CA GLU A 48 19.49 -3.30 -10.37
C GLU A 48 20.88 -3.51 -10.98
N TRP A 49 21.42 -2.49 -11.66
CA TRP A 49 22.76 -2.54 -12.23
C TRP A 49 23.81 -2.70 -11.12
N LEU A 50 23.72 -1.92 -10.03
CA LEU A 50 24.63 -2.03 -8.89
C LEU A 50 24.51 -3.38 -8.17
N HIS A 51 23.30 -3.94 -8.05
CA HIS A 51 23.11 -5.29 -7.52
C HIS A 51 23.83 -6.34 -8.37
N LYS A 52 23.66 -6.29 -9.70
CA LYS A 52 24.35 -7.20 -10.64
C LYS A 52 25.86 -7.01 -10.61
N PHE A 53 26.33 -5.76 -10.55
CA PHE A 53 27.75 -5.42 -10.44
C PHE A 53 28.37 -6.00 -9.16
N ARG A 54 27.65 -5.91 -8.03
CA ARG A 54 28.07 -6.52 -6.76
C ARG A 54 28.14 -8.04 -6.85
N GLU A 55 27.12 -8.68 -7.41
CA GLU A 55 27.10 -10.15 -7.60
C GLU A 55 28.21 -10.66 -8.52
N ALA A 56 28.60 -9.87 -9.53
CA ALA A 56 29.71 -10.20 -10.40
C ALA A 56 31.07 -10.11 -9.68
N LYS A 57 31.21 -9.20 -8.70
CA LYS A 57 32.41 -9.09 -7.85
C LYS A 57 32.51 -10.15 -6.76
N THR A 58 31.38 -10.68 -6.26
CA THR A 58 31.36 -11.64 -5.13
C THR A 58 31.45 -13.11 -5.53
N LYS A 59 31.32 -13.45 -6.82
CA LYS A 59 31.52 -14.84 -7.28
C LYS A 59 33.01 -15.21 -7.31
N PRO A 60 33.46 -16.27 -6.61
CA PRO A 60 34.84 -16.71 -6.67
C PRO A 60 35.15 -17.26 -8.08
N LYS A 61 36.32 -16.89 -8.63
CA LYS A 61 36.84 -17.46 -9.88
C LYS A 61 36.96 -18.98 -9.71
N LYS A 62 36.06 -19.77 -10.32
CA LYS A 62 36.21 -21.23 -10.40
C LYS A 62 37.46 -21.55 -11.22
N SER A 63 38.45 -22.13 -10.57
CA SER A 63 39.59 -22.78 -11.19
C SER A 63 39.11 -24.00 -11.99
N ASP A 64 39.44 -24.04 -13.27
CA ASP A 64 39.31 -25.21 -14.14
C ASP A 64 40.08 -26.42 -13.57
N LYS A 65 39.36 -27.51 -13.25
CA LYS A 65 39.93 -28.85 -13.28
C LYS A 65 38.95 -29.85 -13.90
N LYS A 66 39.29 -30.28 -15.10
CA LYS A 66 38.83 -31.50 -15.78
C LYS A 66 38.98 -32.72 -14.86
N GLY A 67 38.01 -33.64 -14.90
CA GLY A 67 38.32 -35.06 -14.73
C GLY A 67 37.32 -35.94 -13.96
N LYS A 68 36.63 -36.79 -14.75
CA LYS A 68 36.25 -38.19 -14.49
C LYS A 68 35.03 -38.56 -13.62
N LYS A 69 34.15 -39.29 -14.33
CA LYS A 69 33.08 -40.22 -13.94
C LYS A 69 33.42 -41.13 -12.76
N GLY A 70 32.41 -41.46 -11.94
CA GLY A 70 32.46 -42.60 -11.03
C GLY A 70 31.21 -42.79 -10.16
N ARG A 71 30.39 -43.78 -10.56
CA ARG A 71 29.31 -44.56 -9.89
C ARG A 71 29.06 -44.37 -8.38
N GLY A 72 27.78 -44.52 -8.03
CA GLY A 72 27.25 -44.29 -6.69
C GLY A 72 27.44 -45.40 -5.66
N ARG A 73 26.98 -45.15 -4.44
CA ARG A 73 26.21 -46.08 -3.59
C ARG A 73 25.80 -45.38 -2.29
N GLN A 74 24.69 -45.87 -1.77
CA GLN A 74 23.95 -45.46 -0.59
C GLN A 74 24.39 -46.31 0.63
N ARG A 75 24.49 -45.69 1.82
CA ARG A 75 24.46 -46.24 3.20
C ARG A 75 24.57 -45.03 4.15
N VAL A 76 23.62 -44.67 5.01
CA VAL A 76 22.95 -45.32 6.16
C VAL A 76 23.91 -45.71 7.29
N VAL A 77 23.47 -45.35 8.51
CA VAL A 77 23.88 -45.65 9.90
C VAL A 77 24.57 -44.45 10.58
N GLU A 78 23.98 -43.68 11.54
CA GLU A 78 23.34 -43.91 12.87
C GLU A 78 24.32 -43.70 14.05
N SER A 79 23.88 -42.85 15.00
CA SER A 79 24.21 -42.72 16.44
C SER A 79 25.67 -42.55 16.93
N SER A 80 25.96 -41.55 17.77
CA SER A 80 25.81 -41.58 19.24
C SER A 80 26.58 -40.44 19.92
N ASP A 81 26.04 -40.00 21.07
CA ASP A 81 26.36 -38.82 21.89
C ASP A 81 27.78 -38.73 22.49
N SER A 82 28.23 -37.51 22.74
CA SER A 82 29.03 -37.15 23.93
C SER A 82 29.05 -35.63 24.15
N ASP A 83 28.49 -35.20 25.29
CA ASP A 83 28.53 -33.82 25.81
C ASP A 83 29.95 -33.36 26.15
N SER A 84 30.26 -32.10 25.85
CA SER A 84 31.24 -31.28 26.56
C SER A 84 30.95 -29.80 26.26
N ASP A 85 30.49 -29.09 27.28
CA ASP A 85 30.37 -27.63 27.34
C ASP A 85 31.75 -26.98 27.11
N ASP A 86 31.85 -26.09 26.12
CA ASP A 86 32.73 -24.92 26.21
C ASP A 86 32.18 -23.76 25.38
N SER A 87 32.25 -22.57 25.99
CA SER A 87 31.61 -21.34 25.59
C SER A 87 32.39 -20.57 24.52
N SER A 88 31.77 -20.30 23.35
CA SER A 88 32.03 -19.09 22.54
C SER A 88 31.07 -18.97 21.35
N GLU A 89 30.32 -17.87 21.32
CA GLU A 89 29.84 -17.09 20.16
C GLU A 89 29.01 -17.81 19.06
N ASP A 90 27.74 -17.35 18.95
CA ASP A 90 26.72 -17.72 17.95
C ASP A 90 27.24 -17.72 16.51
N ASP A 91 27.46 -18.91 15.95
CA ASP A 91 27.61 -19.14 14.51
C ASP A 91 26.43 -20.01 14.02
N ARG A 92 25.22 -19.42 13.98
CA ARG A 92 24.06 -20.06 13.35
C ARG A 92 24.07 -19.77 11.85
N PRO A 93 24.05 -20.80 10.98
CA PRO A 93 23.92 -20.59 9.55
C PRO A 93 22.60 -19.90 9.25
N PHE A 94 22.69 -18.78 8.54
CA PHE A 94 21.56 -18.01 8.01
C PHE A 94 20.60 -18.97 7.29
N VAL A 95 19.53 -19.38 7.98
CA VAL A 95 18.37 -19.95 7.30
C VAL A 95 17.84 -18.79 6.48
N ALA A 96 18.03 -18.88 5.16
CA ALA A 96 17.45 -17.95 4.22
C ALA A 96 15.95 -17.88 4.53
N VAL A 97 15.53 -16.79 5.18
CA VAL A 97 14.13 -16.38 5.19
C VAL A 97 13.78 -16.27 3.73
N LYS A 98 13.12 -17.29 3.19
CA LYS A 98 12.46 -17.19 1.90
C LYS A 98 11.66 -15.92 2.00
N GLN A 99 12.05 -14.89 1.25
CA GLN A 99 11.23 -13.71 1.08
C GLN A 99 9.90 -14.24 0.60
N SER A 100 8.95 -14.35 1.53
CA SER A 100 7.56 -14.54 1.23
C SER A 100 7.28 -13.46 0.22
N LYS A 101 6.89 -13.85 -1.00
CA LYS A 101 6.30 -12.91 -1.94
C LYS A 101 5.02 -12.42 -1.25
N THR A 102 5.16 -11.39 -0.42
CA THR A 102 4.05 -10.70 0.21
C THR A 102 3.24 -10.14 -0.95
N ARG A 103 2.14 -10.82 -1.31
CA ARG A 103 1.15 -10.28 -2.24
C ARG A 103 0.70 -8.97 -1.62
N ARG A 104 0.89 -7.85 -2.34
CA ARG A 104 0.25 -6.59 -1.96
C ARG A 104 -1.26 -6.86 -1.97
N GLY A 105 -1.90 -6.76 -0.81
CA GLY A 105 -3.34 -6.93 -0.69
C GLY A 105 -4.07 -5.83 -1.45
N THR A 106 -5.21 -6.17 -2.07
CA THR A 106 -6.13 -5.17 -2.61
C THR A 106 -6.68 -4.34 -1.46
N ILE A 107 -6.86 -3.04 -1.69
CA ILE A 107 -7.34 -2.11 -0.67
C ILE A 107 -8.70 -1.61 -1.12
N ALA A 108 -9.81 -2.11 -0.56
CA ALA A 108 -11.12 -1.61 -0.93
C ALA A 108 -11.54 -0.40 -0.10
N ALA A 109 -12.25 0.52 -0.76
CA ALA A 109 -12.94 1.60 -0.10
C ALA A 109 -14.36 1.11 0.20
N PRO A 110 -14.77 0.92 1.47
CA PRO A 110 -16.12 0.40 1.74
C PRO A 110 -17.18 1.39 1.26
N ARG A 111 -18.26 0.83 0.71
CA ARG A 111 -19.44 1.58 0.26
C ARG A 111 -20.15 2.22 1.45
N LEU A 112 -20.58 3.44 1.24
CA LEU A 112 -21.28 4.24 2.23
C LEU A 112 -22.78 4.10 2.01
N SER A 113 -23.42 3.30 2.86
CA SER A 113 -24.87 3.33 3.02
C SER A 113 -25.24 4.59 3.81
N LEU A 114 -25.66 5.64 3.12
CA LEU A 114 -26.20 6.82 3.77
C LEU A 114 -27.61 6.51 4.28
N THR A 115 -27.82 6.66 5.57
CA THR A 115 -29.17 6.85 6.11
C THR A 115 -29.71 8.15 5.51
N LYS A 116 -30.81 8.08 4.74
CA LYS A 116 -31.54 9.27 4.30
C LYS A 116 -31.82 10.13 5.55
N ASN A 117 -31.32 11.36 5.56
CA ASN A 117 -31.39 12.35 6.67
C ASN A 117 -30.24 12.38 7.69
N TRP A 118 -29.06 11.86 7.36
CA TRP A 118 -27.87 12.11 8.17
C TRP A 118 -27.49 13.60 8.16
N THR A 119 -27.16 14.16 9.33
CA THR A 119 -26.64 15.52 9.48
C THR A 119 -25.26 15.45 10.12
N PRO A 120 -24.29 16.27 9.65
CA PRO A 120 -22.95 16.24 10.18
C PRO A 120 -22.95 16.69 11.64
N PRO A 121 -22.21 15.99 12.53
CA PRO A 121 -21.95 16.48 13.88
C PRO A 121 -21.35 17.88 13.83
N SER A 122 -21.72 18.72 14.80
CA SER A 122 -21.15 20.06 14.94
C SER A 122 -20.74 20.26 16.39
N VAL A 123 -19.42 20.32 16.59
CA VAL A 123 -18.79 20.60 17.88
C VAL A 123 -18.30 22.05 17.83
N PRO A 124 -18.77 22.94 18.72
CA PRO A 124 -18.31 24.32 18.80
C PRO A 124 -16.78 24.40 18.96
N LYS A 125 -16.16 25.34 18.24
CA LYS A 125 -14.71 25.57 18.23
C LYS A 125 -14.40 27.05 18.24
N GLU A 126 -13.27 27.39 18.83
CA GLU A 126 -12.70 28.72 18.77
C GLU A 126 -12.05 28.98 17.40
N ALA A 127 -11.99 30.24 16.97
CA ALA A 127 -11.46 30.61 15.65
C ALA A 127 -10.02 30.13 15.40
N HIS A 128 -9.20 30.06 16.45
CA HIS A 128 -7.83 29.58 16.36
C HIS A 128 -7.75 28.05 16.18
N GLU A 129 -8.65 27.30 16.80
CA GLU A 129 -8.78 25.84 16.65
C GLU A 129 -9.24 25.49 15.23
N GLU A 130 -10.24 26.20 14.71
CA GLU A 130 -10.70 26.03 13.33
C GLU A 130 -9.59 26.28 12.31
N SER A 131 -8.82 27.36 12.52
CA SER A 131 -7.69 27.72 11.66
C SER A 131 -6.54 26.71 11.76
N PHE A 132 -6.28 26.18 12.94
CA PHE A 132 -5.27 25.12 13.16
C PHE A 132 -5.67 23.83 12.45
N LEU A 133 -6.88 23.34 12.70
CA LEU A 133 -7.41 22.11 12.09
C LEU A 133 -7.49 22.24 10.57
N GLY A 134 -8.02 23.36 10.06
CA GLY A 134 -8.06 23.60 8.62
C GLY A 134 -6.68 23.52 7.96
N ARG A 135 -5.64 24.06 8.59
CA ARG A 135 -4.26 23.93 8.09
C ARG A 135 -3.77 22.48 8.10
N GLN A 136 -4.00 21.74 9.19
CA GLN A 136 -3.58 20.34 9.29
C GLN A 136 -4.33 19.43 8.32
N LEU A 137 -5.63 19.65 8.10
CA LEU A 137 -6.39 18.91 7.09
C LEU A 137 -5.82 19.18 5.69
N MET A 138 -5.46 20.43 5.37
CA MET A 138 -4.89 20.77 4.06
C MET A 138 -3.49 20.20 3.77
N THR A 139 -2.74 19.75 4.78
CA THR A 139 -1.47 19.05 4.55
C THR A 139 -1.68 17.59 4.14
N ILE A 140 -2.87 17.03 4.38
CA ILE A 140 -3.24 15.67 3.97
C ILE A 140 -3.54 15.64 2.47
N PHE A 141 -2.83 14.76 1.74
CA PHE A 141 -2.84 14.78 0.26
C PHE A 141 -4.24 14.70 -0.36
N PHE A 142 -5.15 13.93 0.24
CA PHE A 142 -6.51 13.75 -0.29
C PHE A 142 -7.48 14.86 0.11
N MET A 143 -7.18 15.58 1.18
CA MET A 143 -8.02 16.69 1.66
C MET A 143 -7.73 18.00 0.94
N LYS A 144 -6.63 18.08 0.18
CA LYS A 144 -6.34 19.22 -0.71
C LYS A 144 -7.41 19.43 -1.78
N SER A 145 -8.16 18.39 -2.12
CA SER A 145 -9.26 18.42 -3.08
C SER A 145 -10.60 18.80 -2.44
N CYS A 146 -10.68 18.94 -1.12
CA CYS A 146 -11.91 19.35 -0.44
C CYS A 146 -12.26 20.81 -0.75
N THR A 147 -13.54 21.08 -0.95
CA THR A 147 -14.04 22.45 -1.02
C THR A 147 -13.94 23.14 0.34
N ARG A 148 -13.95 24.49 0.37
CA ARG A 148 -13.97 25.24 1.65
C ARG A 148 -15.16 24.87 2.53
N LYS A 149 -16.31 24.56 1.92
CA LYS A 149 -17.51 24.11 2.65
C LYS A 149 -17.30 22.74 3.27
N GLU A 150 -16.76 21.79 2.52
CA GLU A 150 -16.44 20.45 3.02
C GLU A 150 -15.42 20.51 4.16
N LEU A 151 -14.35 21.29 4.00
CA LEU A 151 -13.34 21.50 5.06
C LEU A 151 -13.97 22.11 6.31
N HIS A 152 -14.83 23.11 6.18
CA HIS A 152 -15.52 23.70 7.32
C HIS A 152 -16.41 22.68 8.05
N VAL A 153 -17.15 21.85 7.32
CA VAL A 153 -17.98 20.79 7.92
C VAL A 153 -17.12 19.70 8.58
N LEU A 154 -16.00 19.30 7.95
CA LEU A 154 -15.05 18.34 8.52
C LEU A 154 -14.47 18.85 9.84
N VAL A 155 -13.96 20.09 9.85
CA VAL A 155 -13.45 20.75 11.05
C VAL A 155 -14.55 20.83 12.11
N GLY A 156 -15.75 21.25 11.74
CA GLY A 156 -16.91 21.32 12.63
C GLY A 156 -17.26 19.97 13.27
N ALA A 157 -17.08 18.87 12.55
CA ALA A 157 -17.41 17.53 13.03
C ALA A 157 -16.33 16.87 13.91
N MET A 158 -15.10 17.40 13.94
CA MET A 158 -14.05 16.87 14.82
C MET A 158 -14.40 17.08 16.30
N SER A 159 -14.14 16.07 17.12
CA SER A 159 -14.37 16.12 18.57
C SER A 159 -13.08 15.89 19.34
N THR A 160 -13.00 16.40 20.57
CA THR A 160 -11.80 16.25 21.39
C THR A 160 -11.78 14.91 22.12
N GLU A 161 -10.63 14.26 22.14
CA GLU A 161 -10.34 13.10 22.98
C GLU A 161 -9.08 13.37 23.82
N THR A 162 -8.99 12.76 25.00
CA THR A 162 -7.83 12.89 25.89
C THR A 162 -7.37 11.52 26.36
N TYR A 163 -6.05 11.32 26.35
CA TYR A 163 -5.40 10.07 26.70
C TYR A 163 -4.32 10.33 27.76
N GLU A 164 -4.24 9.43 28.73
CA GLU A 164 -3.20 9.44 29.77
C GLU A 164 -1.90 8.81 29.25
N ASP A 165 -0.81 9.02 29.98
CA ASP A 165 0.52 8.50 29.62
C ASP A 165 0.51 6.98 29.39
N GLY A 166 1.15 6.54 28.31
CA GLY A 166 1.24 5.13 27.92
C GLY A 166 -0.03 4.53 27.32
N ALA A 167 -1.15 5.27 27.27
CA ALA A 167 -2.40 4.77 26.70
C ALA A 167 -2.24 4.42 25.21
N THR A 168 -2.84 3.31 24.78
CA THR A 168 -2.86 2.90 23.37
C THR A 168 -4.06 3.54 22.67
N ILE A 169 -3.79 4.48 21.77
CA ILE A 169 -4.79 5.22 20.99
C ILE A 169 -5.22 4.40 19.76
N ILE A 170 -4.25 3.76 19.11
CA ILE A 170 -4.47 2.85 17.98
C ILE A 170 -3.68 1.58 18.24
N LYS A 171 -4.27 0.42 17.94
CA LYS A 171 -3.56 -0.85 17.97
C LYS A 171 -3.34 -1.40 16.56
N GLN A 172 -2.12 -1.87 16.29
CA GLN A 172 -1.77 -2.52 15.02
C GLN A 172 -2.68 -3.73 14.76
N GLY A 173 -3.13 -3.87 13.52
CA GLY A 173 -3.98 -4.97 13.06
C GLY A 173 -5.47 -4.78 13.32
N GLU A 174 -5.88 -3.82 14.16
CA GLU A 174 -7.29 -3.53 14.36
C GLU A 174 -7.90 -2.80 13.16
N ARG A 175 -9.22 -2.93 12.98
CA ARG A 175 -9.94 -2.14 11.99
C ARG A 175 -9.91 -0.68 12.45
N GLY A 176 -9.31 0.19 11.65
CA GLY A 176 -9.29 1.61 11.95
C GLY A 176 -10.60 2.27 11.60
N ASP A 177 -11.15 3.10 12.48
CA ASP A 177 -12.43 3.79 12.27
C ASP A 177 -12.32 5.31 12.45
N ALA A 178 -11.19 5.83 12.89
CA ALA A 178 -10.98 7.26 13.09
C ALA A 178 -9.60 7.76 12.64
N PHE A 179 -9.52 9.08 12.48
CA PHE A 179 -8.33 9.86 12.22
C PHE A 179 -8.14 10.88 13.34
N TYR A 180 -6.89 11.20 13.66
CA TYR A 180 -6.54 12.06 14.79
C TYR A 180 -5.57 13.16 14.39
N VAL A 181 -5.79 14.35 14.93
CA VAL A 181 -4.83 15.47 14.93
C VAL A 181 -4.40 15.73 16.37
N VAL A 182 -3.10 15.80 16.61
CA VAL A 182 -2.52 16.08 17.93
C VAL A 182 -2.67 17.57 18.23
N GLU A 183 -3.43 17.89 19.27
CA GLU A 183 -3.58 19.25 19.79
C GLU A 183 -2.50 19.57 20.82
N ASP A 184 -2.32 18.66 21.79
CA ASP A 184 -1.36 18.81 22.90
C ASP A 184 -0.79 17.44 23.31
N GLY A 185 0.45 17.42 23.79
CA GLY A 185 1.20 16.20 24.11
C GLY A 185 1.85 15.48 22.92
N GLU A 186 2.56 14.39 23.18
CA GLU A 186 3.32 13.64 22.17
C GLU A 186 2.75 12.24 21.98
N VAL A 187 2.80 11.72 20.74
CA VAL A 187 2.46 10.31 20.48
C VAL A 187 3.59 9.59 19.73
N VAL A 188 3.74 8.31 20.02
CA VAL A 188 4.69 7.42 19.34
C VAL A 188 3.95 6.37 18.54
N CYS A 189 4.26 6.29 17.26
CA CYS A 189 3.81 5.26 16.34
C CYS A 189 4.82 4.12 16.36
N MET A 190 4.35 2.90 16.60
CA MET A 190 5.18 1.70 16.70
C MET A 190 4.66 0.61 15.76
N LYS A 191 5.56 -0.05 15.04
CA LYS A 191 5.25 -1.20 14.22
C LYS A 191 6.16 -2.36 14.65
N ASP A 192 5.56 -3.50 14.96
CA ASP A 192 6.31 -4.70 15.38
C ASP A 192 7.29 -4.39 16.55
N GLU A 193 6.80 -3.59 17.52
CA GLU A 193 7.54 -3.09 18.71
C GLU A 193 8.65 -2.07 18.43
N GLU A 194 8.94 -1.73 17.18
CA GLU A 194 9.87 -0.67 16.81
C GLU A 194 9.17 0.67 16.61
N THR A 195 9.73 1.75 17.18
CA THR A 195 9.23 3.11 16.94
C THR A 195 9.51 3.52 15.50
N VAL A 196 8.46 3.75 14.73
CA VAL A 196 8.54 4.15 13.31
C VAL A 196 8.39 5.65 13.11
N LEU A 197 7.68 6.34 14.00
CA LEU A 197 7.43 7.77 13.92
C LEU A 197 7.08 8.31 15.31
N THR A 198 7.61 9.47 15.66
CA THR A 198 7.16 10.24 16.83
C THR A 198 6.48 11.50 16.32
N ILE A 199 5.31 11.84 16.87
CA ILE A 199 4.53 13.02 16.52
C ILE A 199 4.48 13.92 17.76
N PRO A 200 5.33 14.95 17.84
CA PRO A 200 5.48 15.77 19.04
C PRO A 200 4.43 16.90 19.18
N CYS A 201 4.24 17.37 20.43
CA CYS A 201 3.68 18.67 20.82
C CYS A 201 4.27 19.07 22.22
N PRO A 202 4.38 20.36 22.64
CA PRO A 202 3.98 21.62 22.01
C PRO A 202 5.09 22.73 21.92
N SER A 203 4.73 23.88 21.36
CA SER A 203 5.24 25.25 21.68
C SER A 203 6.30 25.98 20.84
N THR A 204 6.93 25.42 19.82
CA THR A 204 7.57 26.29 18.81
C THR A 204 6.65 26.38 17.62
N GLU A 205 6.45 27.60 17.16
CA GLU A 205 6.14 27.92 15.76
C GLU A 205 7.24 27.38 14.84
N ASP A 206 7.74 26.17 15.07
CA ASP A 206 8.68 25.50 14.21
C ASP A 206 7.89 25.06 12.98
N PRO A 207 8.04 25.79 11.86
CA PRO A 207 7.30 25.47 10.65
C PRO A 207 7.75 24.14 10.06
N SER A 208 8.83 23.53 10.58
CA SER A 208 9.36 22.25 10.12
C SER A 208 8.60 21.02 10.64
N VAL A 209 7.76 21.14 11.68
CA VAL A 209 6.89 20.04 12.12
C VAL A 209 5.65 20.00 11.21
N GLU A 210 5.83 19.45 10.01
CA GLU A 210 4.82 19.47 8.93
C GLU A 210 3.60 18.57 9.20
N ARG A 211 3.74 17.54 10.05
CA ARG A 211 2.71 16.53 10.28
C ARG A 211 2.35 16.39 11.75
N ARG A 212 1.12 16.79 12.12
CA ARG A 212 0.55 16.64 13.48
C ARG A 212 -0.61 15.65 13.52
N TYR A 213 -0.64 14.69 12.63
CA TYR A 213 -1.79 13.79 12.49
C TYR A 213 -1.41 12.35 12.18
N PHE A 214 -2.32 11.44 12.49
CA PHE A 214 -2.17 10.01 12.23
C PHE A 214 -3.53 9.33 12.01
N GLY A 215 -3.48 8.15 11.37
CA GLY A 215 -4.67 7.35 11.09
C GLY A 215 -5.48 7.81 9.86
N GLU A 216 -4.93 8.72 9.05
CA GLU A 216 -5.59 9.29 7.87
C GLU A 216 -5.92 8.26 6.80
N LEU A 217 -5.12 7.19 6.69
CA LEU A 217 -5.35 6.13 5.72
C LEU A 217 -6.60 5.30 6.04
N ALA A 218 -6.98 5.21 7.31
CA ALA A 218 -8.19 4.51 7.72
C ALA A 218 -9.46 5.24 7.27
N LEU A 219 -9.39 6.54 6.99
CA LEU A 219 -10.54 7.28 6.44
C LEU A 219 -10.87 6.88 5.00
N LEU A 220 -9.85 6.48 4.23
CA LEU A 220 -10.01 6.13 2.81
C LEU A 220 -10.44 4.67 2.63
N TYR A 221 -9.84 3.75 3.38
CA TYR A 221 -9.98 2.30 3.12
C TYR A 221 -10.26 1.50 4.39
N ASP A 222 -10.95 0.36 4.25
CA ASP A 222 -11.13 -0.61 5.34
C ASP A 222 -9.89 -1.50 5.53
N ALA A 223 -8.75 -0.86 5.76
CA ALA A 223 -7.49 -1.54 6.00
C ALA A 223 -7.22 -1.70 7.51
N PRO A 224 -6.62 -2.83 7.94
CA PRO A 224 -6.06 -2.95 9.28
C PRO A 224 -5.04 -1.85 9.56
N ARG A 225 -5.00 -1.36 10.81
CA ARG A 225 -4.02 -0.37 11.26
C ARG A 225 -2.61 -0.91 11.06
N ALA A 226 -1.78 -0.17 10.33
CA ALA A 226 -0.43 -0.61 9.97
C ALA A 226 0.58 -0.53 11.15
N ALA A 227 0.24 0.22 12.19
CA ALA A 227 1.07 0.47 13.36
C ALA A 227 0.16 0.76 14.56
N SER A 228 0.67 0.55 15.77
CA SER A 228 0.07 1.03 17.01
C SER A 228 0.49 2.49 17.26
N VAL A 229 -0.34 3.26 17.96
CA VAL A 229 -0.02 4.62 18.39
C VAL A 229 -0.27 4.71 19.89
N LYS A 230 0.73 5.16 20.65
CA LYS A 230 0.65 5.35 22.10
C LYS A 230 0.89 6.80 22.50
N ALA A 231 0.23 7.23 23.57
CA ALA A 231 0.46 8.52 24.20
C ALA A 231 1.79 8.52 24.98
N VAL A 232 2.53 9.62 24.87
CA VAL A 232 3.71 9.96 25.69
C VAL A 232 3.34 11.18 26.52
N GLY A 233 3.13 10.97 27.82
CA GLY A 233 2.46 11.92 28.69
C GLY A 233 0.96 12.04 28.40
N ARG A 234 0.34 13.06 28.98
CA ARG A 234 -1.07 13.39 28.71
C ARG A 234 -1.18 13.98 27.31
N VAL A 235 -2.07 13.43 26.50
CA VAL A 235 -2.27 13.84 25.10
C VAL A 235 -3.71 14.28 24.90
N LYS A 236 -3.90 15.42 24.20
CA LYS A 236 -5.19 15.91 23.73
C LYS A 236 -5.23 15.82 22.21
N LEU A 237 -6.26 15.20 21.67
CA LEU A 237 -6.44 14.93 20.25
C LEU A 237 -7.75 15.52 19.74
N TRP A 238 -7.78 15.87 18.46
CA TRP A 238 -9.00 16.01 17.68
C TRP A 238 -9.23 14.75 16.87
N ALA A 239 -10.36 14.08 17.09
CA ALA A 239 -10.77 12.87 16.40
C ALA A 239 -11.86 13.15 15.35
N LEU A 240 -11.75 12.47 14.21
CA LEU A 240 -12.77 12.41 13.18
C LEU A 240 -13.02 10.96 12.79
N ASP A 241 -14.25 10.49 12.93
CA ASP A 241 -14.62 9.14 12.54
C ASP A 241 -14.79 9.00 11.01
N ARG A 242 -14.54 7.79 10.54
CA ARG A 242 -14.62 7.39 9.13
C ARG A 242 -16.01 7.63 8.57
N THR A 243 -17.07 7.33 9.33
CA THR A 243 -18.45 7.45 8.83
C THR A 243 -18.79 8.90 8.55
N THR A 244 -18.45 9.80 9.47
CA THR A 244 -18.61 11.24 9.32
C THR A 244 -17.78 11.79 8.18
N PHE A 245 -16.48 11.49 8.15
CA PHE A 245 -15.59 11.91 7.07
C PHE A 245 -16.16 11.52 5.71
N LYS A 246 -16.50 10.23 5.57
CA LYS A 246 -16.99 9.70 4.32
C LYS A 246 -18.36 10.26 3.91
N SER A 247 -19.26 10.48 4.86
CA SER A 247 -20.58 11.08 4.60
C SER A 247 -20.48 12.53 4.10
N ILE A 248 -19.48 13.28 4.59
CA ILE A 248 -19.20 14.64 4.13
C ILE A 248 -18.59 14.61 2.71
N LEU A 249 -17.67 13.68 2.45
CA LEU A 249 -16.94 13.62 1.18
C LEU A 249 -17.70 12.97 0.02
N GLN A 250 -18.80 12.26 0.27
CA GLN A 250 -19.62 11.67 -0.80
C GLN A 250 -20.22 12.68 -1.77
N GLN A 251 -20.28 13.97 -1.39
CA GLN A 251 -20.76 15.04 -2.26
C GLN A 251 -19.69 15.56 -3.23
N SER A 252 -18.42 15.21 -3.01
CA SER A 252 -17.30 15.64 -3.84
C SER A 252 -16.95 14.58 -4.89
N ASP A 253 -17.30 14.86 -6.15
CA ASP A 253 -16.96 13.99 -7.27
C ASP A 253 -15.43 13.82 -7.41
N ASP A 254 -14.64 14.85 -7.11
CA ASP A 254 -13.18 14.82 -7.20
C ASP A 254 -12.56 13.85 -6.18
N ILE A 255 -13.06 13.84 -4.96
CA ILE A 255 -12.55 12.94 -3.91
C ILE A 255 -13.05 11.52 -4.15
N LYS A 256 -14.30 11.36 -4.60
CA LYS A 256 -14.82 10.06 -5.03
C LYS A 256 -13.99 9.48 -6.18
N MET A 257 -13.63 10.31 -7.16
CA MET A 257 -12.73 9.94 -8.26
C MET A 257 -11.35 9.55 -7.75
N MET A 258 -10.75 10.32 -6.84
CA MET A 258 -9.46 10.00 -6.24
C MET A 258 -9.48 8.66 -5.49
N LEU A 259 -10.50 8.41 -4.68
CA LEU A 259 -10.70 7.19 -3.92
C LEU A 259 -10.82 5.98 -4.84
N TYR A 260 -11.69 6.06 -5.85
CA TYR A 260 -11.84 4.98 -6.83
C TYR A 260 -10.56 4.77 -7.64
N SER A 261 -9.87 5.82 -8.04
CA SER A 261 -8.62 5.70 -8.79
C SER A 261 -7.56 4.92 -8.01
N LYS A 262 -7.44 5.15 -6.71
CA LYS A 262 -6.52 4.40 -5.85
C LYS A 262 -6.98 2.97 -5.60
N PHE A 263 -8.27 2.74 -5.36
CA PHE A 263 -8.83 1.40 -5.21
C PHE A 263 -8.57 0.56 -6.47
N VAL A 264 -8.94 1.10 -7.63
CA VAL A 264 -8.70 0.48 -8.93
C VAL A 264 -7.23 0.14 -9.12
N GLN A 265 -6.32 1.07 -8.82
CA GLN A 265 -4.88 0.83 -8.92
C GLN A 265 -4.36 -0.25 -7.97
N SER A 266 -5.05 -0.54 -6.87
CA SER A 266 -4.69 -1.64 -5.97
C SER A 266 -5.02 -3.02 -6.53
N ILE A 267 -5.98 -3.09 -7.47
CA ILE A 267 -6.39 -4.34 -8.12
C ILE A 267 -5.30 -4.75 -9.10
N HIS A 268 -4.82 -6.00 -8.97
CA HIS A 268 -3.72 -6.52 -9.80
C HIS A 268 -3.97 -6.37 -11.31
N LEU A 269 -5.23 -6.50 -11.75
CA LEU A 269 -5.61 -6.35 -13.15
C LEU A 269 -5.41 -4.93 -13.70
N PHE A 270 -5.46 -3.90 -12.84
CA PHE A 270 -5.45 -2.50 -13.24
C PHE A 270 -4.22 -1.71 -12.78
N ARG A 271 -3.29 -2.35 -12.08
CA ARG A 271 -2.10 -1.69 -11.52
C ARG A 271 -1.24 -0.97 -12.56
N ASP A 272 -1.22 -1.49 -13.80
CA ASP A 272 -0.37 -1.01 -14.90
C ASP A 272 -1.10 0.02 -15.79
N LEU A 273 -2.34 0.40 -15.44
CA LEU A 273 -3.08 1.44 -16.16
C LEU A 273 -2.50 2.83 -15.88
N LYS A 274 -2.38 3.64 -16.94
CA LYS A 274 -2.01 5.06 -16.81
C LYS A 274 -3.13 5.83 -16.09
N LEU A 275 -2.77 6.93 -15.42
CA LEU A 275 -3.73 7.76 -14.67
C LEU A 275 -4.95 8.19 -15.51
N SER A 276 -4.77 8.52 -16.78
CA SER A 276 -5.88 8.85 -17.69
C SER A 276 -6.82 7.67 -17.95
N GLN A 277 -6.30 6.44 -18.04
CA GLN A 277 -7.09 5.22 -18.18
C GLN A 277 -7.82 4.89 -16.89
N VAL A 278 -7.16 5.05 -15.74
CA VAL A 278 -7.77 4.86 -14.41
C VAL A 278 -8.92 5.84 -14.22
N ASN A 279 -8.74 7.12 -14.51
CA ASN A 279 -9.81 8.13 -14.37
C ASN A 279 -10.99 7.82 -15.31
N ALA A 280 -10.72 7.42 -16.55
CA ALA A 280 -11.78 7.03 -17.48
C ALA A 280 -12.50 5.72 -17.08
N LEU A 281 -11.79 4.80 -16.41
CA LEU A 281 -12.37 3.60 -15.79
C LEU A 281 -13.26 3.97 -14.62
N CYS A 282 -12.77 4.83 -13.72
CA CYS A 282 -13.52 5.30 -12.56
C CYS A 282 -14.79 6.05 -12.96
N ALA A 283 -14.73 6.87 -14.00
CA ALA A 283 -15.90 7.54 -14.58
C ALA A 283 -16.94 6.55 -15.19
N SER A 284 -16.53 5.31 -15.47
CA SER A 284 -17.40 4.26 -16.03
C SER A 284 -17.91 3.25 -14.98
N LEU A 285 -17.48 3.36 -13.72
CA LEU A 285 -17.88 2.46 -12.65
C LEU A 285 -19.33 2.74 -12.23
N GLN A 286 -20.12 1.68 -12.12
CA GLN A 286 -21.50 1.74 -11.62
C GLN A 286 -21.63 0.85 -10.38
N ALA A 287 -22.00 1.44 -9.24
CA ALA A 287 -22.17 0.69 -8.01
C ALA A 287 -23.50 -0.09 -8.03
N GLN A 288 -23.48 -1.37 -7.67
CA GLN A 288 -24.66 -2.24 -7.61
C GLN A 288 -24.66 -3.04 -6.30
N ASP A 289 -25.81 -3.10 -5.63
CA ASP A 289 -26.00 -3.87 -4.39
C ASP A 289 -26.84 -5.12 -4.66
N PHE A 290 -26.58 -6.15 -3.87
CA PHE A 290 -27.25 -7.44 -3.91
C PHE A 290 -27.55 -7.92 -2.48
N ASP A 291 -28.72 -8.53 -2.32
CA ASP A 291 -29.13 -9.21 -1.11
C ASP A 291 -28.59 -10.65 -1.05
N ASP A 292 -28.64 -11.27 0.12
CA ASP A 292 -28.19 -12.64 0.29
C ASP A 292 -28.95 -13.59 -0.66
N GLY A 293 -28.21 -14.41 -1.40
CA GLY A 293 -28.76 -15.35 -2.36
C GLY A 293 -29.07 -14.77 -3.75
N ASP A 294 -28.97 -13.45 -3.95
CA ASP A 294 -29.18 -12.84 -5.26
C ASP A 294 -28.17 -13.36 -6.29
N THR A 295 -28.66 -13.63 -7.50
CA THR A 295 -27.81 -14.09 -8.61
C THR A 295 -27.40 -12.91 -9.47
N ILE A 296 -26.08 -12.66 -9.56
CA ILE A 296 -25.51 -11.54 -10.31
C ILE A 296 -25.58 -11.83 -11.82
N PHE A 297 -25.19 -13.05 -12.22
CA PHE A 297 -25.39 -13.61 -13.57
C PHE A 297 -25.33 -15.14 -13.50
N LYS A 298 -25.90 -15.81 -14.51
CA LYS A 298 -25.91 -17.27 -14.62
C LYS A 298 -24.87 -17.78 -15.60
N GLN A 299 -24.43 -19.01 -15.38
CA GLN A 299 -23.62 -19.75 -16.34
C GLN A 299 -24.37 -19.86 -17.68
N GLY A 300 -23.67 -19.61 -18.78
CA GLY A 300 -24.25 -19.61 -20.12
C GLY A 300 -24.83 -18.27 -20.56
N ASP A 301 -24.97 -17.28 -19.67
CA ASP A 301 -25.38 -15.92 -20.07
C ASP A 301 -24.31 -15.26 -20.94
N ASP A 302 -24.70 -14.27 -21.74
CA ASP A 302 -23.73 -13.45 -22.47
C ASP A 302 -22.90 -12.55 -21.53
N GLY A 303 -21.62 -12.40 -21.84
CA GLY A 303 -20.70 -11.53 -21.12
C GLY A 303 -20.89 -10.05 -21.45
N ASP A 304 -21.69 -9.33 -20.67
CA ASP A 304 -22.00 -7.92 -20.89
C ASP A 304 -21.21 -6.94 -19.99
N ALA A 305 -20.59 -7.43 -18.92
CA ALA A 305 -19.94 -6.61 -17.89
C ALA A 305 -18.89 -7.35 -17.06
N PHE A 306 -18.03 -6.58 -16.42
CA PHE A 306 -17.03 -6.98 -15.43
C PHE A 306 -17.40 -6.41 -14.07
N TYR A 307 -17.05 -7.11 -13.00
CA TYR A 307 -17.44 -6.74 -11.63
C TYR A 307 -16.25 -6.79 -10.68
N ILE A 308 -16.18 -5.82 -9.77
CA ILE A 308 -15.21 -5.74 -8.67
C ILE A 308 -16.00 -5.81 -7.37
N VAL A 309 -15.59 -6.65 -6.43
CA VAL A 309 -16.22 -6.70 -5.10
C VAL A 309 -15.75 -5.52 -4.27
N GLU A 310 -16.67 -4.61 -3.93
CA GLU A 310 -16.42 -3.45 -3.08
C GLU A 310 -16.59 -3.78 -1.59
N SER A 311 -17.54 -4.66 -1.26
CA SER A 311 -17.71 -5.22 0.09
C SER A 311 -18.58 -6.48 0.04
N GLY A 312 -18.41 -7.38 1.01
CA GLY A 312 -19.14 -8.65 1.10
C GLY A 312 -18.46 -9.81 0.36
N GLU A 313 -19.21 -10.89 0.12
CA GLU A 313 -18.71 -12.11 -0.52
C GLU A 313 -19.67 -12.57 -1.63
N ALA A 314 -19.11 -13.20 -2.67
CA ALA A 314 -19.90 -13.89 -3.68
C ALA A 314 -19.35 -15.30 -3.94
N ALA A 315 -20.26 -16.26 -4.13
CA ALA A 315 -19.95 -17.62 -4.51
C ALA A 315 -20.01 -17.76 -6.04
N CYS A 316 -18.94 -18.31 -6.63
CA CYS A 316 -18.90 -18.72 -8.03
C CYS A 316 -19.26 -20.20 -8.13
N LEU A 317 -20.34 -20.52 -8.85
CA LEU A 317 -20.85 -21.89 -9.01
C LEU A 317 -20.73 -22.35 -10.46
N LYS A 318 -20.10 -23.49 -10.69
CA LYS A 318 -20.07 -24.16 -11.99
C LYS A 318 -20.90 -25.43 -11.91
N ASP A 319 -21.89 -25.55 -12.79
CA ASP A 319 -22.83 -26.68 -12.82
C ASP A 319 -23.52 -26.93 -11.46
N GLY A 320 -23.78 -25.85 -10.72
CA GLY A 320 -24.40 -25.88 -9.39
C GLY A 320 -23.46 -26.11 -8.22
N VAL A 321 -22.18 -26.39 -8.46
CA VAL A 321 -21.16 -26.63 -7.43
C VAL A 321 -20.33 -25.37 -7.20
N VAL A 322 -20.15 -24.95 -5.95
CA VAL A 322 -19.28 -23.81 -5.60
C VAL A 322 -17.83 -24.18 -5.93
N VAL A 323 -17.21 -23.42 -6.85
CA VAL A 323 -15.83 -23.62 -7.29
C VAL A 323 -14.87 -22.57 -6.74
N SER A 324 -15.39 -21.42 -6.32
CA SER A 324 -14.60 -20.34 -5.72
C SER A 324 -15.51 -19.40 -4.91
N ILE A 325 -14.92 -18.69 -3.95
CA ILE A 325 -15.54 -17.55 -3.26
C ILE A 325 -14.65 -16.34 -3.54
N VAL A 326 -15.27 -15.24 -3.94
CA VAL A 326 -14.60 -13.95 -4.14
C VAL A 326 -14.98 -13.02 -2.98
N HIS A 327 -13.99 -12.29 -2.48
CA HIS A 327 -14.11 -11.40 -1.34
C HIS A 327 -13.86 -9.95 -1.75
N GLU A 328 -13.99 -9.03 -0.80
CA GLU A 328 -13.64 -7.62 -0.96
C GLU A 328 -12.27 -7.43 -1.62
N GLY A 329 -12.24 -6.66 -2.71
CA GLY A 329 -11.04 -6.44 -3.52
C GLY A 329 -10.78 -7.49 -4.62
N ASP A 330 -11.50 -8.60 -4.64
CA ASP A 330 -11.49 -9.53 -5.76
C ASP A 330 -12.38 -9.02 -6.91
N TYR A 331 -12.31 -9.68 -8.05
CA TYR A 331 -13.11 -9.37 -9.23
C TYR A 331 -13.62 -10.65 -9.91
N PHE A 332 -14.63 -10.50 -10.75
CA PHE A 332 -15.19 -11.61 -11.52
C PHE A 332 -15.86 -11.14 -12.82
N GLY A 333 -16.10 -12.08 -13.72
CA GLY A 333 -16.80 -11.84 -14.98
C GLY A 333 -15.91 -11.31 -16.11
N GLU A 334 -14.60 -11.28 -15.92
CA GLU A 334 -13.58 -10.94 -16.92
C GLU A 334 -13.53 -11.95 -18.06
N LEU A 335 -13.67 -13.24 -17.77
CA LEU A 335 -13.44 -14.32 -18.74
C LEU A 335 -14.34 -14.19 -19.98
N ALA A 336 -15.62 -13.90 -19.79
CA ALA A 336 -16.57 -13.75 -20.88
C ALA A 336 -16.26 -12.54 -21.79
N LEU A 337 -15.67 -11.48 -21.22
CA LEU A 337 -15.28 -10.29 -21.98
C LEU A 337 -14.01 -10.52 -22.82
N VAL A 338 -13.10 -11.33 -22.28
CA VAL A 338 -11.78 -11.62 -22.84
C VAL A 338 -11.86 -12.71 -23.89
N ARG A 339 -12.41 -13.88 -23.52
CA ARG A 339 -12.50 -15.06 -24.39
C ARG A 339 -13.63 -14.95 -25.42
N ARG A 340 -14.56 -14.00 -25.23
CA ARG A 340 -15.79 -13.86 -26.03
C ARG A 340 -16.63 -15.13 -26.02
N GLU A 341 -16.65 -15.80 -24.86
CA GLU A 341 -17.45 -16.98 -24.57
C GLU A 341 -18.56 -16.61 -23.56
N PRO A 342 -19.64 -17.40 -23.47
CA PRO A 342 -20.64 -17.24 -22.41
C PRO A 342 -20.04 -17.31 -21.00
N ARG A 343 -20.77 -16.83 -19.98
CA ARG A 343 -20.36 -16.90 -18.58
C ARG A 343 -20.01 -18.35 -18.19
N ALA A 344 -18.78 -18.57 -17.76
CA ALA A 344 -18.26 -19.90 -17.41
C ALA A 344 -18.83 -20.49 -16.11
N ALA A 345 -19.42 -19.63 -15.25
CA ALA A 345 -20.00 -19.97 -13.96
C ALA A 345 -21.14 -19.00 -13.63
N THR A 346 -22.02 -19.40 -12.71
CA THR A 346 -23.01 -18.54 -12.06
C THR A 346 -22.34 -17.83 -10.89
N VAL A 347 -22.64 -16.56 -10.64
CA VAL A 347 -22.17 -15.85 -9.44
C VAL A 347 -23.36 -15.44 -8.58
N ARG A 348 -23.32 -15.76 -7.29
CA ARG A 348 -24.38 -15.50 -6.32
C ARG A 348 -23.83 -14.78 -5.09
N ALA A 349 -24.54 -13.78 -4.60
CA ALA A 349 -24.21 -13.10 -3.36
C ALA A 349 -24.30 -14.05 -2.15
N LYS A 350 -23.34 -13.95 -1.25
CA LYS A 350 -23.29 -14.67 0.03
C LYS A 350 -23.29 -13.63 1.14
N GLY A 351 -24.48 -13.35 1.68
CA GLY A 351 -24.74 -12.17 2.49
C GLY A 351 -24.95 -10.91 1.65
N LYS A 352 -24.95 -9.74 2.32
CA LYS A 352 -24.98 -8.44 1.64
C LYS A 352 -23.72 -8.27 0.80
N LEU A 353 -23.89 -7.99 -0.48
CA LEU A 353 -22.80 -7.82 -1.43
C LEU A 353 -22.94 -6.47 -2.13
N SER A 354 -21.82 -5.76 -2.24
CA SER A 354 -21.71 -4.57 -3.08
C SER A 354 -20.59 -4.70 -4.09
N VAL A 355 -20.87 -4.34 -5.33
CA VAL A 355 -19.92 -4.46 -6.44
C VAL A 355 -19.86 -3.18 -7.27
N LEU A 356 -18.72 -2.96 -7.92
CA LEU A 356 -18.57 -1.98 -8.98
C LEU A 356 -18.62 -2.69 -10.34
N LYS A 357 -19.61 -2.33 -11.15
CA LYS A 357 -19.86 -2.86 -12.50
C LYS A 357 -19.20 -1.96 -13.55
N ILE A 358 -18.54 -2.58 -14.52
CA ILE A 358 -18.00 -1.93 -15.71
C ILE A 358 -18.60 -2.63 -16.94
N GLY A 359 -19.31 -1.90 -17.79
CA GLY A 359 -19.88 -2.45 -19.01
C GLY A 359 -18.79 -2.91 -20.01
N ALA A 360 -19.06 -3.97 -20.77
CA ALA A 360 -18.12 -4.61 -21.69
C ALA A 360 -17.46 -3.64 -22.67
N ARG A 361 -18.22 -2.67 -23.21
CA ARG A 361 -17.69 -1.66 -24.13
C ARG A 361 -16.67 -0.74 -23.45
N ALA A 362 -16.98 -0.28 -22.23
CA ALA A 362 -16.08 0.56 -21.45
C ALA A 362 -14.83 -0.23 -21.05
N PHE A 363 -15.02 -1.45 -20.53
CA PHE A 363 -13.93 -2.37 -20.19
C PHE A 363 -12.98 -2.56 -21.38
N LYS A 364 -13.48 -3.03 -22.53
CA LYS A 364 -12.66 -3.30 -23.73
C LYS A 364 -11.91 -2.07 -24.25
N ARG A 365 -12.53 -0.88 -24.21
CA ARG A 365 -11.90 0.38 -24.64
C ARG A 365 -10.75 0.77 -23.73
N LEU A 366 -10.91 0.60 -22.42
CA LEU A 366 -9.94 1.07 -21.42
C LEU A 366 -8.77 0.11 -21.24
N ILE A 367 -9.04 -1.18 -21.46
CA ILE A 367 -8.15 -2.30 -21.14
C ILE A 367 -7.52 -2.88 -22.39
N GLY A 368 -7.92 -2.44 -23.60
CA GLY A 368 -7.18 -2.59 -24.86
C GLY A 368 -6.36 -3.88 -24.97
N VAL A 369 -7.03 -5.02 -25.04
CA VAL A 369 -6.43 -6.38 -25.07
C VAL A 369 -5.26 -6.51 -24.08
N LEU A 370 -5.50 -6.27 -22.78
CA LEU A 370 -4.57 -6.77 -21.75
C LEU A 370 -4.27 -8.23 -22.09
N GLU A 371 -2.99 -8.61 -22.09
CA GLU A 371 -2.56 -10.00 -22.29
C GLU A 371 -3.03 -10.83 -21.08
N PHE A 372 -4.30 -11.24 -21.08
CA PHE A 372 -4.90 -12.08 -20.05
C PHE A 372 -4.27 -13.49 -20.01
N ASP A 373 -3.51 -13.86 -21.04
CA ASP A 373 -2.80 -15.14 -21.17
C ASP A 373 -1.69 -15.34 -20.13
N LYS A 374 -1.34 -14.32 -19.33
CA LYS A 374 -0.31 -14.41 -18.28
C LYS A 374 -0.87 -14.62 -16.86
N VAL A 375 -2.19 -14.60 -16.68
CA VAL A 375 -2.83 -14.56 -15.34
C VAL A 375 -3.55 -15.87 -14.96
N TYR A 376 -3.76 -16.78 -15.92
CA TYR A 376 -4.37 -18.09 -15.67
C TYR A 376 -3.54 -19.25 -16.23
#